data_AF-A0A957E6S9-F1
#
_entry.id   AF-A0A957E6S9-F1
#
_cell.length_a   1.000
_cell.length_b   1.000
_cell.length_c   1.000
_cell.angle_alpha   90.00
_cell.angle_beta   90.00
_cell.angle_gamma   90.00
#
_symmetry.space_group_name_H-M   'P 1'
#
loop_
_entity.id
_entity.type
_entity.pdbx_description
1 polymer ?
#
loop_
_entity_poly.entity_id
_entity_poly.type
_entity_poly.pdbx_seq_one_letter_code
_entity_poly.pdbx_strand_id
1 'polypeptide(L)'
;MKVTVCELSNDMKTLEGQWTGLVAHVSALGSDLVLLPEMPFYTWLAGRREVDVNLWQTAVQVHDTWIKRFNELSPATIAGTRPVTKQGKRLNEAFVWTQSEGYQAVHTKYYLPDEPDFWEASWYARGNGRFETIKTENGRIGFLICTE
;
A
#
# COMPACT_ATOMS: atom_id res chain seq x y z
N MET A 1 10.79 4.99 18.60
CA MET A 1 10.10 4.82 17.32
C MET A 1 9.50 6.15 16.89
N LYS A 2 10.03 6.76 15.83
CA LYS A 2 9.44 7.90 15.12
C LYS A 2 8.67 7.38 13.92
N VAL A 3 7.40 7.72 13.85
CA VAL A 3 6.50 7.29 12.77
C VAL A 3 6.17 8.48 11.89
N THR A 4 6.37 8.32 10.59
CA THR A 4 5.89 9.25 9.56
C THR A 4 4.63 8.65 8.94
N VAL A 5 3.53 9.39 9.01
CA VAL A 5 2.27 9.07 8.32
C VAL A 5 2.10 10.10 7.22
N CYS A 6 1.97 9.65 5.97
CA CYS A 6 1.89 10.55 4.83
C CYS A 6 0.55 10.47 4.11
N GLU A 7 0.11 11.61 3.59
CA GLU A 7 -0.94 11.71 2.59
C GLU A 7 -0.28 11.95 1.23
N LEU A 8 -0.67 11.17 0.23
CA LEU A 8 -0.10 11.22 -1.13
C LEU A 8 -1.23 11.37 -2.15
N SER A 9 -0.97 12.17 -3.18
CA SER A 9 -1.84 12.36 -4.32
C SER A 9 -1.84 11.12 -5.21
N ASN A 10 -2.99 10.81 -5.79
CA ASN A 10 -3.13 9.78 -6.82
C ASN A 10 -2.85 10.32 -8.25
N ASP A 11 -2.56 11.62 -8.40
CA ASP A 11 -2.01 12.21 -9.62
C ASP A 11 -0.49 11.98 -9.70
N MET A 12 -0.04 11.25 -10.73
CA MET A 12 1.35 10.82 -10.85
C MET A 12 2.37 11.96 -10.88
N LYS A 13 2.02 13.13 -11.44
CA LYS A 13 2.94 14.27 -11.47
C LYS A 13 3.11 14.87 -10.08
N THR A 14 2.01 15.01 -9.36
CA THR A 14 1.99 15.52 -7.98
C THR A 14 2.67 14.52 -7.03
N LEU A 15 2.40 13.23 -7.21
CA LEU A 15 2.99 12.13 -6.43
C LEU A 15 4.52 12.14 -6.48
N GLU A 16 5.13 12.36 -7.64
CA GLU A 16 6.60 12.40 -7.78
C GLU A 16 7.25 13.49 -6.91
N GLY A 17 6.65 14.69 -6.90
CA GLY A 17 7.10 15.79 -6.05
C GLY A 17 6.89 15.49 -4.56
N GLN A 18 5.72 14.95 -4.21
CA GLN A 18 5.41 14.55 -2.83
C GLN A 18 6.32 13.42 -2.32
N TRP A 19 6.67 12.47 -3.18
CA TRP A 19 7.61 11.41 -2.86
C TRP A 19 9.00 11.96 -2.56
N THR A 20 9.49 12.89 -3.37
CA THR A 20 10.76 13.60 -3.11
C THR A 20 10.73 14.31 -1.75
N GLY A 21 9.62 14.98 -1.44
CA GLY A 21 9.40 15.62 -0.14
C GLY A 21 9.37 14.61 1.02
N LEU A 22 8.73 13.46 0.83
CA LEU A 22 8.67 12.37 1.81
C LEU A 22 10.08 11.81 2.10
N VAL A 23 10.88 11.55 1.07
CA VAL A 23 12.27 11.09 1.19
C VAL A 23 13.10 12.10 2.00
N ALA A 24 13.00 13.39 1.66
CA ALA A 24 13.71 14.44 2.39
C ALA A 24 13.27 14.52 3.86
N HIS A 25 11.96 14.41 4.13
CA HIS A 25 11.40 14.42 5.48
C HIS A 25 11.89 13.23 6.32
N VAL A 26 11.80 12.01 5.77
CA VAL A 26 12.21 10.77 6.43
C VAL A 26 13.69 10.83 6.82
N SER A 27 14.54 11.30 5.91
CA SER A 27 15.97 11.50 6.16
C SER A 27 16.22 12.56 7.23
N ALA A 28 15.61 13.74 7.11
CA ALA A 28 15.84 14.86 8.03
C ALA A 28 15.41 14.56 9.47
N LEU A 29 14.32 13.81 9.66
CA LEU A 29 13.80 13.49 10.98
C LEU A 29 14.27 12.14 11.53
N GLY A 30 14.90 11.31 10.70
CA GLY A 30 15.30 9.94 11.05
C GLY A 30 14.08 9.11 11.43
N SER A 31 13.14 8.91 10.49
CA SER A 31 11.95 8.10 10.73
C SER A 31 12.32 6.62 10.86
N ASP A 32 11.69 5.94 11.82
CA ASP A 32 11.84 4.50 12.01
C ASP A 32 10.81 3.70 11.19
N LEU A 33 9.60 4.27 11.03
CA LEU A 33 8.48 3.68 10.28
C LEU A 33 7.82 4.73 9.39
N VAL A 34 7.52 4.37 8.15
CA VAL A 34 6.70 5.16 7.21
C VAL A 34 5.42 4.41 6.90
N LEU A 35 4.27 5.03 7.15
CA LEU A 35 2.95 4.52 6.79
C LEU A 35 2.44 5.24 5.54
N LEU A 36 2.29 4.49 4.45
CA LEU A 36 1.74 4.94 3.18
C LEU A 36 0.20 4.82 3.16
N PRO A 37 -0.51 5.63 2.35
CA PRO A 37 -1.93 5.44 2.09
C PRO A 37 -2.24 4.08 1.43
N GLU A 38 -3.54 3.75 1.34
CA GLU A 38 -4.01 2.56 0.62
C GLU A 38 -3.75 2.68 -0.89
N MET A 39 -3.04 1.70 -1.46
CA MET A 39 -2.73 1.59 -2.90
C MET A 39 -2.32 2.92 -3.55
N PRO A 40 -1.29 3.62 -3.02
CA PRO A 40 -1.08 5.04 -3.25
C PRO A 40 -0.51 5.38 -4.63
N PHE A 41 -0.03 4.38 -5.38
CA PHE A 41 0.74 4.61 -6.60
C PHE A 41 -0.09 4.54 -7.88
N TYR A 42 -1.41 4.52 -7.77
CA TYR A 42 -2.29 4.57 -8.93
C TYR A 42 -3.63 5.23 -8.57
N THR A 43 -4.38 5.65 -9.58
CA THR A 43 -5.73 6.19 -9.37
C THR A 43 -6.64 5.18 -8.70
N TRP A 44 -7.59 5.66 -7.88
CA TRP A 44 -8.55 4.81 -7.19
C TRP A 44 -9.52 4.17 -8.19
N LEU A 45 -9.36 2.86 -8.39
CA LEU A 45 -10.14 2.11 -9.38
C LEU A 45 -11.57 1.83 -8.91
N ALA A 46 -11.74 1.54 -7.61
CA ALA A 46 -13.03 1.15 -7.05
C ALA A 46 -14.00 2.34 -6.84
N GLY A 47 -13.70 3.52 -7.39
CA GLY A 47 -14.65 4.63 -7.50
C GLY A 47 -15.77 4.38 -8.51
N ARG A 48 -15.59 3.40 -9.41
CA ARG A 48 -16.61 2.96 -10.38
C ARG A 48 -16.88 1.48 -10.24
N ARG A 49 -18.07 1.03 -10.62
CA ARG A 49 -18.46 -0.38 -10.47
C ARG A 49 -17.84 -1.28 -11.54
N GLU A 50 -17.66 -0.74 -12.75
CA GLU A 50 -17.23 -1.49 -13.92
C GLU A 50 -15.74 -1.84 -13.81
N VAL A 51 -15.50 -3.14 -13.64
CA VAL A 51 -14.17 -3.71 -13.58
C VAL A 51 -13.51 -3.66 -14.94
N ASP A 52 -12.30 -3.11 -14.97
CA ASP A 52 -11.42 -3.16 -16.12
C ASP A 52 -10.14 -3.90 -15.75
N VAL A 53 -9.94 -5.05 -16.38
CA VAL A 53 -8.79 -5.92 -16.13
C VAL A 53 -7.48 -5.24 -16.53
N ASN A 54 -7.47 -4.45 -17.61
CA ASN A 54 -6.26 -3.78 -18.06
C ASN A 54 -5.83 -2.72 -17.06
N LEU A 55 -6.77 -1.91 -16.58
CA LEU A 55 -6.47 -0.90 -15.55
C LEU A 55 -6.02 -1.52 -14.24
N TRP A 56 -6.57 -2.67 -13.84
CA TRP A 56 -6.05 -3.42 -12.71
C TRP A 56 -4.60 -3.86 -12.93
N GLN A 57 -4.27 -4.44 -14.09
CA GLN A 57 -2.90 -4.85 -14.38
C GLN A 57 -1.94 -3.66 -14.44
N THR A 58 -2.36 -2.52 -14.99
CA THR A 58 -1.58 -1.28 -14.95
C THR A 58 -1.34 -0.84 -13.52
N ALA A 59 -2.34 -0.84 -12.66
CA ALA A 59 -2.17 -0.49 -11.25
C ALA A 59 -1.13 -1.39 -10.55
N VAL A 60 -1.19 -2.71 -10.79
CA VAL A 60 -0.20 -3.67 -10.27
C VAL A 60 1.22 -3.32 -10.75
N GLN A 61 1.40 -3.08 -12.05
CA GLN A 61 2.71 -2.77 -12.67
C GLN A 61 3.30 -1.44 -12.19
N VAL A 62 2.46 -0.41 -12.03
CA VAL A 62 2.90 0.88 -11.51
C VAL A 62 3.36 0.72 -10.05
N HIS A 63 2.61 -0.02 -9.22
CA HIS A 63 3.06 -0.32 -7.85
C HIS A 63 4.39 -1.10 -7.83
N ASP A 64 4.60 -2.07 -8.74
CA ASP A 64 5.89 -2.78 -8.86
C ASP A 64 7.05 -1.83 -9.19
N THR A 65 6.78 -0.75 -9.92
CA THR A 65 7.79 0.24 -10.29
C THR A 65 8.15 1.14 -9.11
N TRP A 66 7.15 1.59 -8.35
CA TRP A 66 7.35 2.42 -7.16
C TRP A 66 8.01 1.66 -6.00
N ILE A 67 7.66 0.39 -5.80
CA ILE A 67 8.27 -0.44 -4.74
C ILE A 67 9.78 -0.57 -4.93
N LYS A 68 10.30 -0.50 -6.16
CA LYS A 68 11.75 -0.50 -6.42
C LYS A 68 12.48 0.72 -5.86
N ARG A 69 11.76 1.80 -5.55
CA ARG A 69 12.29 3.05 -5.00
C ARG A 69 12.29 3.08 -3.48
N PHE A 70 11.79 2.04 -2.81
CA PHE A 70 11.66 2.02 -1.35
C PHE A 70 13.00 2.12 -0.62
N ASN A 71 14.10 1.77 -1.29
CA ASN A 71 15.44 2.02 -0.77
C ASN A 71 15.70 3.52 -0.48
N GLU A 72 15.02 4.44 -1.17
CA GLU A 72 15.10 5.89 -0.94
C GLU A 72 14.58 6.30 0.45
N LEU A 73 13.71 5.50 1.07
CA LEU A 73 13.17 5.72 2.42
C LEU A 73 13.96 4.98 3.51
N SER A 74 15.06 4.30 3.17
CA SER A 74 15.89 3.59 4.15
C SER A 74 16.54 4.57 5.14
N PRO A 75 16.74 4.20 6.41
CA PRO A 75 16.54 2.86 6.98
C PRO A 75 15.12 2.59 7.50
N ALA A 76 14.13 3.44 7.20
CA ALA A 76 12.79 3.25 7.75
C ALA A 76 12.16 1.94 7.27
N THR A 77 11.44 1.27 8.16
CA THR A 77 10.45 0.26 7.78
C THR A 77 9.32 0.96 7.03
N ILE A 78 8.83 0.39 5.93
CA ILE A 78 7.70 0.93 5.16
C ILE A 78 6.51 -0.01 5.34
N ALA A 79 5.37 0.54 5.71
CA ALA A 79 4.08 -0.14 5.77
C ALA A 79 3.13 0.49 4.76
N GLY A 80 2.44 -0.32 3.97
CA GLY A 80 1.49 0.18 2.99
C GLY A 80 0.67 -0.94 2.36
N THR A 81 -0.13 -0.61 1.36
CA THR A 81 -0.88 -1.61 0.59
C THR A 81 -0.69 -1.45 -0.91
N ARG A 82 -1.00 -2.51 -1.66
CA ARG A 82 -0.93 -2.53 -3.12
C ARG A 82 -1.98 -3.47 -3.72
N PRO A 83 -2.38 -3.25 -4.98
CA PRO A 83 -3.06 -4.27 -5.75
C PRO A 83 -2.09 -5.41 -6.09
N VAL A 84 -2.56 -6.66 -5.96
CA VAL A 84 -1.87 -7.86 -6.43
C VAL A 84 -2.83 -8.82 -7.11
N THR A 85 -2.30 -9.67 -7.99
CA THR A 85 -3.03 -10.84 -8.49
C THR A 85 -2.34 -12.11 -7.99
N LYS A 86 -3.00 -12.87 -7.11
CA LYS A 86 -2.47 -14.13 -6.55
C LYS A 86 -3.46 -15.26 -6.80
N GLN A 87 -2.99 -16.34 -7.44
CA GLN A 87 -3.81 -17.52 -7.75
C GLN A 87 -5.13 -17.15 -8.48
N GLY A 88 -5.05 -16.20 -9.42
CA GLY A 88 -6.21 -15.71 -10.18
C GLY A 88 -7.13 -14.74 -9.41
N LYS A 89 -6.84 -14.42 -8.14
CA LYS A 89 -7.60 -13.46 -7.35
C LYS A 89 -6.90 -12.10 -7.31
N ARG A 90 -7.66 -11.05 -7.59
CA ARG A 90 -7.29 -9.65 -7.35
C ARG A 90 -7.45 -9.37 -5.86
N LEU A 91 -6.44 -8.82 -5.21
CA LEU A 91 -6.44 -8.55 -3.77
C LEU A 91 -5.84 -7.17 -3.49
N ASN A 92 -6.32 -6.54 -2.43
CA ASN A 92 -5.65 -5.41 -1.78
C ASN A 92 -4.78 -5.97 -0.66
N GLU A 93 -3.47 -5.98 -0.90
CA GLU A 93 -2.47 -6.62 -0.05
C GLU A 93 -1.70 -5.57 0.73
N ALA A 94 -1.76 -5.67 2.05
CA ALA A 94 -0.83 -4.97 2.92
C ALA A 94 0.52 -5.67 2.92
N PHE A 95 1.56 -4.86 3.01
CA PHE A 95 2.93 -5.30 3.08
C PHE A 95 3.72 -4.52 4.13
N VAL A 96 4.83 -5.11 4.53
CA VAL A 96 5.96 -4.38 5.09
C VAL A 96 7.15 -4.53 4.16
N TRP A 97 7.96 -3.48 4.09
CA TRP A 97 9.25 -3.50 3.43
C TRP A 97 10.33 -2.99 4.37
N THR A 98 11.46 -3.69 4.42
CA THR A 98 12.67 -3.23 5.10
C THR A 98 13.87 -3.37 4.17
N GLN A 99 14.94 -2.63 4.43
CA GLN A 99 16.17 -2.74 3.63
C GLN A 99 16.79 -4.14 3.72
N SER A 100 16.66 -4.83 4.86
CA SER A 100 17.27 -6.13 5.12
C SER A 100 16.46 -7.31 4.58
N GLU A 101 15.12 -7.25 4.64
CA GLU A 101 14.24 -8.37 4.29
C GLU A 101 13.48 -8.13 2.98
N GLY A 102 13.50 -6.90 2.46
CA GLY A 102 12.75 -6.52 1.28
C GLY A 102 11.24 -6.57 1.52
N TYR A 103 10.49 -6.84 0.45
CA TYR A 103 9.02 -6.87 0.49
C TYR A 103 8.49 -8.13 1.18
N GLN A 104 7.54 -7.94 2.10
CA GLN A 104 6.83 -9.01 2.79
C GLN A 104 5.33 -8.76 2.74
N ALA A 105 4.57 -9.69 2.17
CA ALA A 105 3.11 -9.66 2.23
C ALA A 105 2.63 -10.06 3.62
N VAL A 106 1.75 -9.28 4.24
CA VAL A 106 1.40 -9.48 5.66
C VAL A 106 -0.09 -9.59 5.93
N HIS A 107 -0.93 -8.96 5.11
CA HIS A 107 -2.39 -9.02 5.26
C HIS A 107 -3.07 -8.77 3.92
N THR A 108 -4.32 -9.22 3.79
CA THR A 108 -5.15 -8.98 2.59
C THR A 108 -6.53 -8.54 3.04
N LYS A 109 -6.99 -7.40 2.52
CA LYS A 109 -8.24 -6.75 2.94
C LYS A 109 -9.42 -7.71 2.89
N TYR A 110 -10.20 -7.77 3.95
CA TYR A 110 -11.33 -8.66 4.14
C TYR A 110 -12.67 -7.92 4.09
N TYR A 111 -12.79 -6.76 4.75
CA TYR A 111 -14.01 -5.96 4.72
C TYR A 111 -14.02 -5.03 3.51
N LEU A 112 -14.81 -5.42 2.50
CA LEU A 112 -14.90 -4.72 1.22
C LEU A 112 -16.27 -4.04 1.10
N PRO A 113 -16.35 -2.69 1.04
CA PRO A 113 -17.57 -2.00 0.65
C PRO A 113 -17.97 -2.36 -0.79
N ASP A 114 -19.26 -2.21 -1.09
CA ASP A 114 -19.82 -2.37 -2.43
C ASP A 114 -21.02 -1.43 -2.61
N GLU A 115 -20.75 -0.13 -2.49
CA GLU A 115 -21.73 0.96 -2.53
C GLU A 115 -21.24 2.11 -3.45
N PRO A 116 -22.07 3.11 -3.77
CA PRO A 116 -21.66 4.23 -4.62
C PRO A 116 -20.32 4.83 -4.18
N ASP A 117 -19.43 5.08 -5.14
CA ASP A 117 -18.04 5.54 -4.95
C ASP A 117 -17.07 4.53 -4.28
N PHE A 118 -17.57 3.39 -3.78
CA PHE A 118 -16.79 2.36 -3.07
C PHE A 118 -17.18 0.94 -3.49
N TRP A 119 -16.86 0.57 -4.73
CA TRP A 119 -17.18 -0.71 -5.37
C TRP A 119 -16.09 -1.77 -5.20
N GLU A 120 -15.48 -1.85 -4.02
CA GLU A 120 -14.29 -2.69 -3.81
C GLU A 120 -14.57 -4.18 -4.00
N ALA A 121 -15.71 -4.67 -3.50
CA ALA A 121 -16.08 -6.08 -3.66
C ALA A 121 -16.35 -6.46 -5.13
N SER A 122 -16.67 -5.48 -5.98
CA SER A 122 -16.73 -5.65 -7.43
C SER A 122 -15.32 -5.78 -8.04
N TRP A 123 -14.34 -5.01 -7.56
CA TRP A 123 -12.99 -4.99 -8.13
C TRP A 123 -12.06 -6.09 -7.64
N TYR A 124 -12.08 -6.45 -6.35
CA TYR A 124 -11.16 -7.43 -5.79
C TYR A 124 -11.83 -8.34 -4.76
N ALA A 125 -11.19 -9.48 -4.52
CA ALA A 125 -11.68 -10.50 -3.62
C ALA A 125 -11.27 -10.21 -2.18
N ARG A 126 -12.04 -10.76 -1.24
CA ARG A 126 -11.69 -10.75 0.18
C ARG A 126 -10.47 -11.62 0.46
N GLY A 127 -9.69 -11.19 1.44
CA GLY A 127 -8.65 -11.97 2.08
C GLY A 127 -9.16 -13.18 2.86
N ASN A 128 -8.29 -13.76 3.68
CA ASN A 128 -8.61 -14.94 4.51
C ASN A 128 -9.36 -14.61 5.81
N GLY A 129 -9.55 -13.32 6.15
CA GLY A 129 -10.24 -12.87 7.36
C GLY A 129 -9.44 -13.07 8.65
N ARG A 130 -8.13 -13.35 8.55
CA ARG A 130 -7.24 -13.48 9.71
C ARG A 130 -6.49 -12.17 9.92
N PHE A 131 -6.63 -11.62 11.12
CA PHE A 131 -5.90 -10.43 11.55
C PHE A 131 -4.73 -10.88 12.42
N GLU A 132 -3.57 -11.00 11.80
CA GLU A 132 -2.34 -11.45 12.46
C GLU A 132 -1.39 -10.27 12.59
N THR A 133 -0.56 -10.29 13.64
CA THR A 133 0.50 -9.30 13.80
C THR A 133 1.79 -9.82 13.22
N ILE A 134 2.60 -8.93 12.65
CA ILE A 134 3.97 -9.23 12.26
C ILE A 134 4.97 -8.63 13.25
N LYS A 135 6.17 -9.20 13.30
CA LYS A 135 7.28 -8.66 14.08
C LYS A 135 8.25 -7.97 13.12
N THR A 136 8.58 -6.72 13.40
CA THR A 136 9.63 -5.94 12.73
C THR A 136 10.71 -5.57 13.75
N GLU A 137 11.78 -4.93 13.29
CA GLU A 137 12.78 -4.30 14.17
C GLU A 137 12.18 -3.21 15.07
N ASN A 138 11.05 -2.63 14.64
CA ASN A 138 10.33 -1.57 15.31
C ASN A 138 9.25 -2.07 16.29
N GLY A 139 9.07 -3.38 16.41
CA GLY A 139 8.12 -4.00 17.33
C GLY A 139 7.07 -4.87 16.62
N ARG A 140 5.92 -5.04 17.26
CA ARG A 140 4.82 -5.85 16.71
C ARG A 140 3.80 -4.92 16.04
N ILE A 141 3.51 -5.14 14.76
CA ILE A 141 2.61 -4.31 13.95
C ILE A 141 1.40 -5.15 13.52
N GLY A 142 0.20 -4.60 13.69
CA GLY A 142 -1.04 -5.12 13.09
C GLY A 142 -1.48 -4.22 11.94
N PHE A 143 -2.21 -4.78 10.98
CA PHE A 143 -2.72 -4.05 9.81
C PHE A 143 -4.23 -4.04 9.80
N LEU A 144 -4.78 -2.86 9.50
CA LEU A 144 -6.16 -2.63 9.08
C LEU A 144 -6.09 -1.79 7.81
N ILE A 145 -6.93 -2.10 6.83
CA ILE A 145 -6.96 -1.40 5.55
C ILE A 145 -8.30 -0.68 5.42
N CYS A 146 -8.28 0.65 5.56
CA CYS A 146 -9.42 1.55 5.32
C CYS A 146 -10.69 1.19 6.12
N THR A 147 -11.62 0.42 5.54
CA THR A 147 -12.88 0.00 6.16
C THR A 147 -12.74 -1.14 7.18
N GLU A 148 -11.51 -1.61 7.43
CA GLU A 148 -11.20 -2.58 8.49
C GLU A 148 -10.88 -1.95 9.84
#